data_AF-A0A7S4W433-F1
#
_entry.id   AF-A0A7S4W433-F1
#
_cell.length_a   1.000
_cell.length_b   1.000
_cell.length_c   1.000
_cell.angle_alpha   90.00
_cell.angle_beta   90.00
_cell.angle_gamma   90.00
#
_symmetry.space_group_name_H-M   'P 1'
#
loop_
_entity.id
_entity.type
_entity.pdbx_description
1 polymer ?
#
loop_
_entity_poly.entity_id
_entity_poly.type
_entity_poly.pdbx_seq_one_letter_code
_entity_poly.pdbx_strand_id
1 'polypeptide(L)'
;MPVERKAQACSNLQDLSLRSPGKPFRPHRHLSRMVGSQQLRRRHLRCALAATLCLGLRELPGTEAALLRGRTPEQEERATPPPPWRCFGGCEGTGKGCACEEGPVKVLASAVAPHQAGQASCTCTVEGEDCRCTGDCNEDAREDVCTQLLGPCQCTHFDEGICECNGYCHTKTHRAEACLQEAGCTWTGHWCEARVGLLWY
;
A
#
# COMPACT_ATOMS: atom_id res chain seq x y z
N MET A 1 -64.31 5.19 2.22
CA MET A 1 -63.41 5.01 3.39
C MET A 1 -61.98 5.24 2.93
N PRO A 2 -61.46 6.48 2.94
CA PRO A 2 -60.07 6.76 2.58
C PRO A 2 -59.16 6.61 3.81
N VAL A 3 -58.01 5.95 3.62
CA VAL A 3 -56.97 5.82 4.66
C VAL A 3 -55.93 6.91 4.42
N GLU A 4 -56.00 7.99 5.21
CA GLU A 4 -54.93 8.98 5.34
C GLU A 4 -53.70 8.32 5.99
N ARG A 5 -52.52 8.44 5.36
CA ARG A 5 -51.24 8.32 6.06
C ARG A 5 -50.44 9.60 5.84
N LYS A 6 -50.33 10.35 6.93
CA LYS A 6 -49.60 11.60 7.06
C LYS A 6 -48.11 11.38 6.84
N ALA A 7 -47.52 12.21 5.98
CA ALA A 7 -46.09 12.37 5.84
C ALA A 7 -45.52 13.02 7.12
N GLN A 8 -44.54 12.37 7.74
CA GLN A 8 -43.81 12.92 8.87
C GLN A 8 -42.57 13.62 8.33
N ALA A 9 -42.60 14.95 8.38
CA ALA A 9 -41.48 15.83 8.06
C ALA A 9 -40.43 15.77 9.19
N CYS A 10 -39.19 15.41 8.85
CA CYS A 10 -38.03 15.68 9.70
C CYS A 10 -37.41 17.00 9.26
N SER A 11 -37.89 18.10 9.84
CA SER A 11 -37.21 19.39 9.83
C SER A 11 -36.29 19.43 11.05
N ASN A 12 -34.98 19.41 10.84
CA ASN A 12 -34.04 19.90 11.84
C ASN A 12 -32.90 20.64 11.12
N LEU A 13 -33.18 21.93 10.90
CA LEU A 13 -32.25 22.95 10.47
C LEU A 13 -31.87 23.76 11.71
N GLN A 14 -30.65 23.60 12.19
CA GLN A 14 -29.87 24.56 12.99
C GLN A 14 -28.42 24.24 12.59
N ASP A 15 -27.84 24.82 11.55
CA ASP A 15 -27.43 26.21 11.32
C ASP A 15 -26.68 26.87 12.49
N LEU A 16 -25.52 27.42 12.12
CA LEU A 16 -24.60 28.30 12.84
C LEU A 16 -23.57 27.65 13.79
N SER A 17 -22.35 27.40 13.27
CA SER A 17 -21.16 27.95 13.92
C SER A 17 -19.97 28.14 12.97
N LEU A 18 -19.86 29.37 12.48
CA LEU A 18 -18.64 30.17 12.39
C LEU A 18 -17.39 29.59 11.69
N ARG A 19 -17.18 30.10 10.48
CA ARG A 19 -15.88 30.33 9.84
C ARG A 19 -14.86 30.83 10.87
N SER A 20 -13.81 30.04 11.11
CA SER A 20 -12.60 30.54 11.77
C SER A 20 -11.71 31.23 10.73
N PRO A 21 -11.33 32.52 10.92
CA PRO A 21 -10.32 33.15 10.09
C PRO A 21 -8.97 32.48 10.33
N GLY A 22 -8.23 32.27 9.22
CA GLY A 22 -6.91 31.65 9.20
C GLY A 22 -5.97 32.26 10.24
N LYS A 23 -5.46 31.40 11.12
CA LYS A 23 -4.34 31.77 11.99
C LYS A 23 -3.07 31.78 11.13
N PRO A 24 -2.25 32.84 11.18
CA PRO A 24 -0.94 32.82 10.56
C PRO A 24 -0.07 31.75 11.22
N PHE A 25 0.55 30.92 10.37
CA PHE A 25 1.52 29.91 10.75
C PHE A 25 2.68 30.59 11.49
N ARG A 26 2.69 30.50 12.83
CA ARG A 26 3.81 30.96 13.65
C ARG A 26 4.88 29.86 13.66
N PRO A 27 6.14 30.15 13.31
CA PRO A 27 7.22 29.18 13.48
C PRO A 27 7.43 28.95 14.97
N HIS A 28 7.25 27.70 15.42
CA HIS A 28 7.59 27.29 16.77
C HIS A 28 9.12 27.32 16.94
N ARG A 29 9.64 28.46 17.40
CA ARG A 29 10.86 28.48 18.22
C ARG A 29 10.46 28.05 19.63
N HIS A 30 10.72 26.80 19.98
CA HIS A 30 10.80 26.36 21.38
C HIS A 30 12.20 25.75 21.56
N LEU A 31 13.17 26.57 21.96
CA LEU A 31 13.63 26.67 23.36
C LEU A 31 14.09 25.32 23.89
N SER A 32 15.40 25.11 23.70
CA SER A 32 16.26 24.28 24.52
C SER A 32 15.83 24.33 25.99
N ARG A 33 15.42 23.17 26.51
CA ARG A 33 15.41 22.92 27.94
C ARG A 33 16.31 21.72 28.19
N MET A 34 17.56 22.04 28.56
CA MET A 34 18.37 21.12 29.34
C MET A 34 17.66 20.82 30.66
N VAL A 35 18.03 19.68 31.25
CA VAL A 35 17.86 19.22 32.64
C VAL A 35 17.15 17.86 32.66
N GLY A 36 17.92 16.81 32.96
CA GLY A 36 17.38 15.47 33.15
C GLY A 36 18.41 14.35 33.21
N SER A 37 19.63 14.62 33.67
CA SER A 37 20.65 13.62 33.99
C SER A 37 20.25 12.79 35.21
N GLN A 38 19.29 11.87 35.08
CA GLN A 38 19.00 10.83 36.07
C GLN A 38 18.36 9.60 35.42
N GLN A 39 19.16 8.69 34.85
CA GLN A 39 18.89 7.23 34.95
C GLN A 39 20.10 6.36 34.55
N LEU A 40 21.30 6.81 34.94
CA LEU A 40 22.51 5.99 34.90
C LEU A 40 22.65 5.14 36.18
N ARG A 41 21.62 4.36 36.55
CA ARG A 41 21.68 3.37 37.65
C ARG A 41 20.70 2.22 37.43
N ARG A 42 21.01 1.34 36.47
CA ARG A 42 20.51 -0.06 36.40
C ARG A 42 21.26 -0.89 35.34
N ARG A 43 22.54 -0.55 35.10
CA ARG A 43 23.54 -1.50 34.60
C ARG A 43 24.22 -2.08 35.83
N HIS A 44 24.58 -3.36 35.80
CA HIS A 44 25.11 -4.18 36.90
C HIS A 44 24.07 -4.94 37.75
N LEU A 45 23.29 -5.82 37.12
CA LEU A 45 22.96 -7.12 37.69
C LEU A 45 22.48 -8.00 36.53
N ARG A 46 22.98 -9.24 36.43
CA ARG A 46 22.82 -10.23 35.33
C ARG A 46 23.93 -10.25 34.26
N CYS A 47 25.17 -9.97 34.68
CA CYS A 47 26.34 -10.72 34.21
C CYS A 47 26.67 -11.76 35.29
N ALA A 48 25.95 -12.88 35.34
CA ALA A 48 26.30 -14.07 36.11
C ALA A 48 25.19 -15.11 35.93
N LEU A 49 25.24 -15.84 34.82
CA LEU A 49 24.67 -17.17 34.57
C LEU A 49 25.06 -17.47 33.11
N ALA A 50 26.35 -17.71 32.86
CA ALA A 50 26.96 -19.03 33.00
C ALA A 50 26.26 -20.01 32.02
N ALA A 51 26.77 -20.12 30.80
CA ALA A 51 27.90 -21.02 30.50
C ALA A 51 27.56 -22.49 30.80
N THR A 52 26.48 -23.02 30.21
CA THR A 52 26.21 -24.47 30.27
C THR A 52 25.33 -24.97 29.13
N LEU A 53 25.74 -24.85 27.85
CA LEU A 53 25.12 -25.61 26.74
C LEU A 53 25.96 -25.62 25.45
N CYS A 54 27.29 -25.81 25.56
CA CYS A 54 28.21 -25.98 24.42
C CYS A 54 28.76 -27.41 24.26
N LEU A 55 28.07 -28.45 24.74
CA LEU A 55 28.52 -29.84 24.56
C LEU A 55 27.37 -30.69 24.02
N GLY A 56 27.25 -30.73 22.69
CA GLY A 56 26.26 -31.54 21.99
C GLY A 56 26.44 -31.59 20.47
N LEU A 57 27.65 -31.32 19.95
CA LEU A 57 28.01 -31.66 18.57
C LEU A 57 28.25 -33.17 18.52
N ARG A 58 27.20 -33.92 18.19
CA ARG A 58 27.27 -35.34 17.90
C ARG A 58 27.40 -35.49 16.39
N GLU A 59 28.55 -36.00 15.98
CA GLU A 59 28.88 -36.35 14.60
C GLU A 59 27.81 -37.27 14.01
N LEU A 60 27.24 -36.87 12.87
CA LEU A 60 26.52 -37.77 11.98
C LEU A 60 27.47 -38.15 10.83
N PRO A 61 27.91 -39.43 10.75
CA PRO A 61 28.65 -39.93 9.61
C PRO A 61 27.72 -39.99 8.39
N GLY A 62 28.31 -39.75 7.21
CA GLY A 62 27.62 -39.49 5.95
C GLY A 62 26.95 -40.69 5.29
N THR A 63 27.05 -40.71 3.96
CA THR A 63 26.29 -41.50 2.97
C THR A 63 24.94 -40.81 2.66
N GLU A 64 24.60 -40.41 1.43
CA GLU A 64 25.00 -40.87 0.11
C GLU A 64 24.95 -39.74 -0.92
N ALA A 65 26.03 -39.63 -1.70
CA ALA A 65 26.04 -38.98 -3.00
C ALA A 65 25.21 -39.84 -3.98
N ALA A 66 23.88 -39.74 -3.87
CA ALA A 66 22.96 -40.43 -4.75
C ALA A 66 22.51 -39.49 -5.88
N LEU A 67 23.02 -39.80 -7.08
CA LEU A 67 22.30 -39.68 -8.35
C LEU A 67 22.11 -38.26 -8.92
N LEU A 68 23.21 -37.66 -9.35
CA LEU A 68 23.23 -36.89 -10.60
C LEU A 68 23.02 -37.87 -11.79
N ARG A 69 21.81 -38.40 -11.96
CA ARG A 69 21.41 -38.98 -13.25
C ARG A 69 21.21 -37.83 -14.22
N GLY A 70 22.07 -37.77 -15.23
CA GLY A 70 22.00 -36.83 -16.33
C GLY A 70 20.59 -36.77 -16.90
N ARG A 71 19.99 -35.58 -16.81
CA ARG A 71 18.84 -35.20 -17.62
C ARG A 71 19.37 -35.08 -19.05
N THR A 72 18.96 -35.99 -19.93
CA THR A 72 19.27 -35.89 -21.35
C THR A 72 18.64 -34.59 -21.90
N PRO A 73 19.37 -33.76 -22.66
CA PRO A 73 18.86 -32.52 -23.23
C PRO A 73 17.84 -32.73 -24.37
N GLU A 74 17.45 -33.98 -24.65
CA GLU A 74 16.61 -34.37 -25.78
C GLU A 74 15.17 -34.72 -25.42
N GLN A 75 14.74 -34.55 -24.17
CA GLN A 75 13.31 -34.63 -23.85
C GLN A 75 12.64 -33.29 -24.16
N GLU A 76 12.63 -32.99 -25.46
CA GLU A 76 11.42 -32.63 -26.19
C GLU A 76 10.43 -31.85 -25.34
N GLU A 77 10.79 -30.58 -25.15
CA GLU A 77 9.87 -29.47 -25.05
C GLU A 77 9.00 -29.51 -26.31
N ARG A 78 8.03 -30.43 -26.30
CA ARG A 78 6.93 -30.47 -27.24
C ARG A 78 6.22 -29.16 -27.00
N ALA A 79 6.63 -28.14 -27.75
CA ALA A 79 6.17 -26.77 -27.67
C ALA A 79 4.66 -26.82 -27.64
N THR A 80 4.12 -26.76 -26.43
CA THR A 80 2.69 -26.70 -26.26
C THR A 80 2.37 -25.34 -26.86
N PRO A 81 1.59 -25.27 -27.95
CA PRO A 81 1.30 -23.99 -28.57
C PRO A 81 0.84 -23.07 -27.44
N PRO A 82 1.42 -21.85 -27.33
CA PRO A 82 1.10 -20.96 -26.23
C PRO A 82 -0.43 -20.88 -26.12
N PRO A 83 -0.98 -21.03 -24.90
CA PRO A 83 -2.44 -21.03 -24.74
C PRO A 83 -2.99 -19.77 -25.42
N PRO A 84 -4.12 -19.87 -26.16
CA PRO A 84 -4.66 -18.73 -26.88
C PRO A 84 -4.84 -17.57 -25.90
N TRP A 85 -4.14 -16.46 -26.18
CA TRP A 85 -4.16 -15.27 -25.35
C TRP A 85 -5.61 -14.87 -25.07
N ARG A 86 -6.02 -14.98 -23.80
CA ARG A 86 -7.32 -14.51 -23.35
C ARG A 86 -7.20 -13.03 -23.06
N CYS A 87 -7.58 -12.19 -24.01
CA CYS A 87 -7.61 -10.76 -23.80
C CYS A 87 -8.71 -10.43 -22.78
N PHE A 88 -8.34 -9.72 -21.70
CA PHE A 88 -9.28 -9.26 -20.68
C PHE A 88 -10.00 -8.02 -21.22
N GLY A 89 -11.24 -8.22 -21.65
CA GLY A 89 -12.07 -7.21 -22.30
C GLY A 89 -12.80 -7.86 -23.48
N GLY A 90 -14.11 -8.04 -23.35
CA GLY A 90 -14.91 -8.76 -24.34
C GLY A 90 -14.68 -8.20 -25.75
N CYS A 91 -14.17 -9.04 -26.65
CA CYS A 91 -14.15 -8.70 -28.07
C CYS A 91 -15.59 -8.73 -28.56
N GLU A 92 -16.27 -7.59 -28.58
CA GLU A 92 -17.62 -7.48 -29.12
C GLU A 92 -17.61 -7.73 -30.63
N GLY A 93 -17.92 -8.97 -31.00
CA GLY A 93 -18.96 -9.20 -32.01
C GLY A 93 -18.59 -9.12 -33.49
N THR A 94 -17.32 -9.06 -33.89
CA THR A 94 -16.98 -9.28 -35.31
C THR A 94 -15.86 -10.28 -35.40
N GLY A 95 -16.01 -11.34 -36.22
CA GLY A 95 -15.03 -12.42 -36.39
C GLY A 95 -13.67 -12.01 -36.97
N LYS A 96 -13.23 -10.77 -36.76
CA LYS A 96 -11.87 -10.32 -36.93
C LYS A 96 -11.14 -10.52 -35.59
N GLY A 97 -10.01 -11.22 -35.63
CA GLY A 97 -9.21 -11.51 -34.44
C GLY A 97 -8.98 -10.26 -33.60
N CYS A 98 -9.08 -10.40 -32.28
CA CYS A 98 -8.81 -9.32 -31.35
C CYS A 98 -7.36 -8.88 -31.55
N ALA A 99 -7.15 -7.67 -32.07
CA ALA A 99 -5.83 -7.07 -32.16
C ALA A 99 -5.44 -6.60 -30.75
N CYS A 100 -5.00 -7.54 -29.92
CA CYS A 100 -4.47 -7.22 -28.61
C CYS A 100 -3.07 -6.68 -28.83
N GLU A 101 -2.89 -5.36 -28.66
CA GLU A 101 -1.56 -4.77 -28.73
C GLU A 101 -0.69 -5.39 -27.62
N GLU A 102 0.49 -5.88 -27.99
CA GLU A 102 1.55 -6.26 -27.03
C GLU A 102 2.07 -4.98 -26.36
N GLY A 103 1.35 -4.53 -25.35
CA GLY A 103 1.73 -3.43 -24.49
C GLY A 103 1.66 -3.84 -23.01
N PRO A 104 2.35 -3.11 -22.12
CA PRO A 104 2.13 -3.27 -20.69
C PRO A 104 0.63 -3.14 -20.40
N VAL A 105 0.09 -4.04 -19.56
CA VAL A 105 -1.34 -4.11 -19.25
C VAL A 105 -1.77 -2.79 -18.63
N LYS A 106 -2.46 -1.95 -19.41
CA LYS A 106 -3.09 -0.72 -18.91
C LYS A 106 -4.44 -1.09 -18.34
N VAL A 107 -4.52 -1.24 -17.02
CA VAL A 107 -5.80 -1.44 -16.33
C VAL A 107 -6.51 -0.09 -16.26
N LEU A 108 -7.32 0.20 -17.29
CA LEU A 108 -8.18 1.37 -17.31
C LEU A 108 -9.41 1.09 -16.43
N ALA A 109 -9.29 1.37 -15.14
CA ALA A 109 -10.45 1.47 -14.26
C ALA A 109 -10.97 2.91 -14.28
N SER A 110 -12.26 3.09 -14.58
CA SER A 110 -12.94 4.36 -14.52
C SER A 110 -14.07 4.26 -13.50
N ALA A 111 -14.07 5.17 -12.54
CA ALA A 111 -15.16 5.32 -11.58
C ALA A 111 -15.76 6.72 -11.75
N VAL A 112 -17.08 6.77 -11.94
CA VAL A 112 -17.84 8.01 -11.94
C VAL A 112 -18.35 8.21 -10.52
N ALA A 113 -17.76 9.15 -9.78
CA ALA A 113 -18.31 9.53 -8.48
C ALA A 113 -19.71 10.13 -8.68
N PRO A 114 -20.73 9.74 -7.88
CA PRO A 114 -22.05 10.34 -7.97
C PRO A 114 -21.96 11.81 -7.55
N HIS A 115 -21.84 12.70 -8.53
CA HIS A 115 -21.87 14.14 -8.31
C HIS A 115 -23.31 14.63 -8.16
N GLN A 116 -23.51 15.60 -7.26
CA GLN A 116 -24.79 16.28 -7.15
C GLN A 116 -25.15 16.92 -8.49
N ALA A 117 -26.44 16.90 -8.83
CA ALA A 117 -26.95 17.32 -10.14
C ALA A 117 -26.44 18.73 -10.51
N GLY A 118 -25.51 18.80 -11.48
CA GLY A 118 -24.99 20.05 -12.04
C GLY A 118 -23.47 20.21 -12.09
N GLN A 119 -22.68 19.30 -11.51
CA GLN A 119 -21.21 19.35 -11.61
C GLN A 119 -20.68 18.47 -12.75
N ALA A 120 -19.60 18.92 -13.39
CA ALA A 120 -18.97 18.20 -14.50
C ALA A 120 -18.50 16.81 -14.05
N SER A 121 -18.54 15.82 -14.95
CA SER A 121 -18.13 14.45 -14.67
C SER A 121 -16.62 14.36 -14.42
N CYS A 122 -16.23 13.85 -13.25
CA CYS A 122 -14.86 13.51 -12.93
C CYS A 122 -14.51 12.12 -13.50
N THR A 123 -13.40 12.01 -14.24
CA THR A 123 -12.91 10.73 -14.76
C THR A 123 -11.48 10.51 -14.31
N CYS A 124 -11.24 9.44 -13.55
CA CYS A 124 -9.91 9.04 -13.10
C CYS A 124 -9.42 7.81 -13.87
N THR A 125 -8.11 7.80 -14.14
CA THR A 125 -7.38 6.73 -14.82
C THR A 125 -6.19 6.33 -13.96
N VAL A 126 -5.92 5.03 -13.87
CA VAL A 126 -4.81 4.46 -13.11
C VAL A 126 -3.77 3.89 -14.07
N GLU A 127 -2.50 4.19 -13.81
CA GLU A 127 -1.34 3.65 -14.51
C GLU A 127 -0.29 3.21 -13.49
N GLY A 128 -0.22 1.91 -13.20
CA GLY A 128 0.61 1.40 -12.11
C GLY A 128 0.08 1.84 -10.74
N GLU A 129 0.88 2.57 -9.97
CA GLU A 129 0.51 3.18 -8.69
C GLU A 129 0.01 4.64 -8.83
N ASP A 130 0.10 5.20 -10.03
CA ASP A 130 -0.29 6.59 -10.28
C ASP A 130 -1.77 6.66 -10.65
N CYS A 131 -2.53 7.48 -9.92
CA CYS A 131 -3.90 7.82 -10.25
C CYS A 131 -3.99 9.26 -10.74
N ARG A 132 -4.50 9.46 -11.96
CA ARG A 132 -4.68 10.77 -12.61
C ARG A 132 -6.15 10.99 -12.91
N CYS A 133 -6.69 12.12 -12.46
CA CYS A 133 -8.08 12.50 -12.71
C CYS A 133 -8.16 13.70 -13.65
N THR A 134 -9.19 13.71 -14.51
CA THR A 134 -9.50 14.79 -15.46
C THR A 134 -10.95 15.24 -15.26
N GLY A 135 -11.23 16.52 -15.54
CA GLY A 135 -12.52 17.17 -15.27
C GLY A 135 -12.48 18.08 -14.03
N ASP A 136 -13.64 18.61 -13.61
CA ASP A 136 -13.78 19.41 -12.38
C ASP A 136 -13.91 18.52 -11.14
N CYS A 137 -12.87 17.74 -10.85
CA CYS A 137 -12.81 16.93 -9.64
C CYS A 137 -12.33 17.78 -8.45
N ASN A 138 -13.12 17.88 -7.39
CA ASN A 138 -12.61 18.37 -6.11
C ASN A 138 -11.52 17.41 -5.58
N GLU A 139 -10.54 17.91 -4.81
CA GLU A 139 -9.45 17.08 -4.26
C GLU A 139 -9.98 15.92 -3.41
N ASP A 140 -11.00 16.14 -2.57
CA ASP A 140 -11.60 15.08 -1.77
C ASP A 140 -12.18 13.96 -2.66
N ALA A 141 -12.85 14.33 -3.77
CA ALA A 141 -13.41 13.37 -4.71
C ALA A 141 -12.32 12.62 -5.47
N ARG A 142 -11.19 13.27 -5.77
CA ARG A 142 -10.03 12.61 -6.38
C ARG A 142 -9.43 11.61 -5.42
N GLU A 143 -9.23 11.98 -4.16
CA GLU A 143 -8.70 11.11 -3.13
C GLU A 143 -9.60 9.89 -2.90
N ASP A 144 -10.91 10.09 -2.76
CA ASP A 144 -11.89 9.01 -2.61
C ASP A 144 -11.86 8.04 -3.79
N VAL A 145 -11.91 8.56 -5.02
CA VAL A 145 -11.91 7.72 -6.23
C VAL A 145 -10.60 6.98 -6.37
N CYS A 146 -9.46 7.66 -6.22
CA CYS A 146 -8.16 7.01 -6.32
C CYS A 146 -7.93 5.96 -5.22
N THR A 147 -8.42 6.22 -4.01
CA THR A 147 -8.38 5.25 -2.90
C THR A 147 -9.28 4.05 -3.17
N GLN A 148 -10.44 4.24 -3.81
CA GLN A 148 -11.30 3.11 -4.22
C GLN A 148 -10.66 2.26 -5.32
N LEU A 149 -9.93 2.89 -6.24
CA LEU A 149 -9.30 2.20 -7.37
C LEU A 149 -8.01 1.47 -7.00
N LEU A 150 -7.13 2.12 -6.23
CA LEU A 150 -5.81 1.60 -5.86
C LEU A 150 -5.77 0.98 -4.45
N GLY A 151 -6.78 1.26 -3.61
CA GLY A 151 -6.74 0.95 -2.19
C GLY A 151 -6.08 2.06 -1.36
N PRO A 152 -6.15 1.94 -0.03
CA PRO A 152 -5.50 2.87 0.90
C PRO A 152 -3.97 2.77 0.82
N CYS A 153 -3.28 3.89 1.08
CA CYS A 153 -1.82 3.92 1.21
C CYS A 153 -1.37 3.04 2.39
N GLN A 154 -0.71 1.92 2.10
CA GLN A 154 -0.20 0.98 3.11
C GLN A 154 1.21 0.54 2.73
N CYS A 155 2.11 0.47 3.70
CA CYS A 155 3.46 -0.04 3.50
C CYS A 155 3.60 -1.39 4.17
N THR A 156 4.33 -2.30 3.54
CA THR A 156 4.63 -3.63 4.07
C THR A 156 6.13 -3.87 4.06
N HIS A 157 6.64 -4.42 5.16
CA HIS A 157 8.04 -4.83 5.25
C HIS A 157 8.27 -6.15 4.50
N PHE A 158 9.25 -6.16 3.58
CA PHE A 158 9.71 -7.35 2.89
C PHE A 158 11.08 -7.82 3.42
N ASP A 159 11.29 -9.14 3.45
CA ASP A 159 12.47 -9.78 4.02
C ASP A 159 13.77 -9.44 3.26
N GLU A 160 13.66 -8.91 2.04
CA GLU A 160 14.78 -8.41 1.23
C GLU A 160 15.34 -7.06 1.70
N GLY A 161 14.87 -6.53 2.84
CA GLY A 161 15.37 -5.29 3.42
C GLY A 161 14.80 -4.03 2.75
N ILE A 162 13.62 -4.14 2.14
CA ILE A 162 12.92 -3.03 1.49
C ILE A 162 11.50 -2.98 2.08
N CYS A 163 10.99 -1.77 2.28
CA CYS A 163 9.58 -1.56 2.59
C CYS A 163 8.90 -1.01 1.35
N GLU A 164 7.90 -1.72 0.85
CA GLU A 164 7.14 -1.31 -0.34
C GLU A 164 5.80 -0.72 0.11
N CYS A 165 5.45 0.43 -0.46
CA CYS A 165 4.20 1.12 -0.16
C CYS A 165 3.26 0.98 -1.35
N ASN A 166 2.13 0.32 -1.13
CA ASN A 166 1.10 0.08 -2.12
C ASN A 166 -0.12 0.99 -1.88
N GLY A 167 -0.94 1.17 -2.91
CA GLY A 167 -2.18 1.97 -2.85
C GLY A 167 -1.99 3.46 -3.13
N TYR A 168 -3.07 4.23 -2.99
CA TYR A 168 -3.06 5.67 -3.30
C TYR A 168 -2.54 6.50 -2.12
N CYS A 169 -1.33 7.04 -2.25
CA CYS A 169 -0.77 8.01 -1.32
C CYS A 169 -0.92 9.43 -1.87
N HIS A 170 -1.95 10.17 -1.45
CA HIS A 170 -2.28 11.51 -1.95
C HIS A 170 -1.10 12.49 -1.94
N THR A 171 -0.30 12.48 -0.86
CA THR A 171 0.91 13.30 -0.75
C THR A 171 2.10 12.47 -0.31
N LYS A 172 3.31 13.03 -0.52
CA LYS A 172 4.55 12.47 0.01
C LYS A 172 4.54 12.36 1.54
N THR A 173 3.84 13.26 2.22
CA THR A 173 3.64 13.21 3.68
C THR A 173 2.81 11.99 4.06
N HIS A 174 1.73 11.71 3.34
CA HIS A 174 0.88 10.53 3.60
C HIS A 174 1.66 9.22 3.41
N ARG A 175 2.51 9.15 2.37
CA ARG A 175 3.43 8.01 2.16
C ARG A 175 4.45 7.87 3.27
N ALA A 176 5.02 8.98 3.76
CA ALA A 176 5.96 8.97 4.88
C ALA A 176 5.27 8.50 6.17
N GLU A 177 4.04 8.92 6.42
CA GLU A 177 3.24 8.48 7.56
C GLU A 177 2.93 6.98 7.50
N ALA A 178 2.47 6.46 6.36
CA ALA A 178 2.26 5.03 6.16
C ALA A 178 3.56 4.23 6.37
N CYS A 179 4.69 4.74 5.88
CA CYS A 179 6.01 4.13 6.09
C CYS A 179 6.41 4.07 7.58
N LEU A 180 6.13 5.14 8.34
CA LEU A 180 6.46 5.21 9.77
C LEU A 180 5.49 4.41 10.65
N GLN A 181 4.31 4.07 10.14
CA GLN A 181 3.35 3.19 10.81
C GLN A 181 3.75 1.72 10.68
N GLU A 182 4.44 1.34 9.60
CA GLU A 182 4.87 -0.03 9.38
C GLU A 182 6.08 -0.41 10.25
N ALA A 183 5.97 -1.53 10.96
CA ALA A 183 7.02 -1.98 11.87
C ALA A 183 8.29 -2.35 11.10
N GLY A 184 9.42 -1.77 11.50
CA GLY A 184 10.72 -2.05 10.89
C GLY A 184 11.03 -1.26 9.65
N CYS A 185 10.15 -0.35 9.25
CA CYS A 185 10.40 0.61 8.19
C CYS A 185 10.92 1.96 8.74
N THR A 186 11.67 2.68 7.91
CA THR A 186 12.12 4.04 8.18
C THR A 186 12.00 4.88 6.91
N TRP A 187 11.60 6.14 7.08
CA TRP A 187 11.48 7.09 5.98
C TRP A 187 12.81 7.81 5.74
N THR A 188 13.35 7.76 4.52
CA THR A 188 14.64 8.40 4.16
C THR A 188 14.48 9.84 3.67
N GLY A 189 13.25 10.34 3.63
CA GLY A 189 12.92 11.62 3.01
C GLY A 189 12.43 11.48 1.58
N HIS A 190 12.69 10.37 0.89
CA HIS A 190 12.24 10.15 -0.50
C HIS A 190 11.53 8.80 -0.71
N TRP A 191 11.96 7.75 -0.01
CA TRP A 191 11.37 6.41 -0.06
C TRP A 191 11.36 5.77 1.33
N CYS A 192 10.68 4.63 1.43
CA CYS A 192 10.61 3.81 2.63
C CYS A 192 11.69 2.73 2.56
N GLU A 193 12.53 2.60 3.59
CA GLU A 193 13.62 1.64 3.67
C GLU A 193 13.44 0.75 4.92
N ALA A 194 13.77 -0.54 4.82
CA ALA A 194 13.73 -1.40 6.00
C ALA A 194 14.95 -1.14 6.90
N ARG A 195 14.76 -1.27 8.21
CA ARG A 195 15.85 -1.18 9.18
C ARG A 195 16.65 -2.49 9.17
N VAL A 196 17.86 -2.44 8.61
CA VAL A 196 18.78 -3.58 8.63
C VAL A 196 19.29 -3.82 10.06
N GLY A 197 19.25 -5.09 10.52
CA GLY A 197 19.86 -5.51 11.78
C GLY A 197 18.93 -5.63 12.99
N LEU A 198 17.62 -5.50 12.79
CA LEU A 198 16.62 -5.92 13.78
C LEU A 198 16.06 -7.28 13.34
N LEU A 199 16.34 -8.34 14.09
CA LEU A 199 15.69 -9.63 13.90
C LEU A 199 14.21 -9.47 14.33
N TRP A 200 13.28 -9.53 13.38
CA TRP A 200 11.84 -9.57 13.66
C TRP A 200 11.44 -11.03 13.89
N TYR A 201 10.72 -11.31 14.99
CA TYR A 201 10.23 -12.64 15.39
C TYR A 201 8.75 -12.58 15.72
#